data_AF-A0AAW8RX76-F1
#
_entry.id   AF-A0AAW8RX76-F1
#
_cell.length_a   1.000
_cell.length_b   1.000
_cell.length_c   1.000
_cell.angle_alpha   90.00
_cell.angle_beta   90.00
_cell.angle_gamma   90.00
#
_symmetry.space_group_name_H-M   'P 1'
#
loop_
_entity.id
_entity.type
_entity.pdbx_description
1 polymer ?
#
loop_
_entity_poly.entity_id
_entity_poly.type
_entity_poly.pdbx_seq_one_letter_code
_entity_poly.pdbx_strand_id
1 'polypeptide(L)'
;MKNKLFPIGIGGGLLVIITIYSILKGSLTFLTLSNRFFLIGLPFLIIGILFWIFSSGFFDHFQHSMHQAFSRKQKKKSEFQALSQVGQGRYSFWLIIAAILILASIICALLTLT
;
A
#
# COMPACT_ATOMS: atom_id res chain seq x y z
N MET A 1 3.48 9.33 -13.58
CA MET A 1 4.42 9.07 -12.46
C MET A 1 5.74 8.59 -13.01
N LYS A 2 6.77 9.46 -13.11
CA LYS A 2 7.96 9.15 -13.91
C LYS A 2 9.05 8.35 -13.17
N ASN A 3 8.99 8.22 -11.84
CA ASN A 3 10.07 7.59 -11.05
C ASN A 3 9.56 6.43 -10.19
N LYS A 4 9.20 5.30 -10.80
CA LYS A 4 8.93 4.03 -10.09
C LYS A 4 10.14 3.51 -9.29
N LEU A 5 11.34 4.05 -9.55
CA LEU A 5 12.58 3.76 -8.83
C LEU A 5 12.53 4.14 -7.35
N PHE A 6 11.78 5.19 -6.99
CA PHE A 6 11.72 5.67 -5.60
C PHE A 6 11.05 4.65 -4.63
N PRO A 7 9.84 4.12 -4.90
CA PRO A 7 9.25 3.09 -4.05
C PRO A 7 10.05 1.77 -4.05
N ILE A 8 10.74 1.44 -5.14
CA ILE A 8 11.63 0.27 -5.20
C ILE A 8 12.82 0.45 -4.24
N GLY A 9 13.44 1.63 -4.24
CA GLY A 9 14.53 1.95 -3.32
C GLY A 9 14.10 1.87 -1.85
N ILE A 10 12.91 2.37 -1.51
CA ILE A 10 12.36 2.27 -0.15
C ILE A 10 12.07 0.80 0.22
N GLY A 11 11.43 0.04 -0.66
CA GLY A 11 11.15 -1.38 -0.42
C GLY A 11 12.43 -2.20 -0.23
N GLY A 12 13.44 -1.97 -1.08
CA GLY A 12 14.76 -2.60 -0.95
C GLY A 12 15.49 -2.19 0.33
N GLY A 13 15.45 -0.91 0.69
CA GLY A 13 16.04 -0.42 1.95
C GLY A 13 15.40 -1.06 3.17
N LEU A 14 14.07 -1.20 3.20
CA LEU A 14 13.35 -1.89 4.26
C LEU A 14 13.77 -3.36 4.38
N LEU A 15 13.93 -4.08 3.25
CA LEU A 15 14.41 -5.47 3.27
C LEU A 15 15.78 -5.59 3.95
N VAL A 16 16.72 -4.70 3.61
CA VAL A 16 18.07 -4.68 4.19
C VAL A 16 18.00 -4.39 5.68
N ILE A 17 17.25 -3.37 6.10
CA ILE A 17 17.11 -2.99 7.52
C ILE A 17 16.53 -4.14 8.35
N ILE A 18 15.47 -4.79 7.87
CA ILE A 18 14.82 -5.91 8.57
C ILE A 18 15.76 -7.11 8.66
N THR A 19 16.55 -7.37 7.63
CA THR A 19 17.55 -8.44 7.62
C THR A 19 18.66 -8.16 8.63
N ILE A 20 19.23 -6.95 8.64
CA ILE A 20 20.24 -6.52 9.62
C ILE A 20 19.68 -6.61 11.04
N TYR A 21 18.47 -6.12 11.27
CA TYR A 21 17.81 -6.25 12.57
C TYR A 21 17.65 -7.72 13.01
N SER A 22 17.40 -8.62 12.07
CA SER A 22 17.27 -10.06 12.33
C SER A 22 18.60 -10.73 12.64
N ILE A 23 19.68 -10.30 12.00
CA ILE A 23 21.05 -10.69 12.31
C ILE A 23 21.41 -10.26 13.74
N LEU A 24 21.16 -8.98 14.09
CA LEU A 24 21.50 -8.42 15.41
C LEU A 24 20.74 -9.10 16.56
N LYS A 25 19.52 -9.59 16.30
CA LYS A 25 18.72 -10.35 17.27
C LYS A 25 19.12 -11.83 17.38
N GLY A 26 20.05 -12.32 16.57
CA GLY A 26 20.44 -13.73 16.52
C GLY A 26 19.33 -14.68 16.05
N SER A 27 18.21 -14.15 15.54
CA SER A 27 17.01 -14.91 15.18
C SER A 27 16.92 -15.10 13.66
N LEU A 28 18.04 -15.46 13.04
CA LEU A 28 18.20 -15.46 11.58
C LEU A 28 17.71 -16.80 10.99
N THR A 29 16.40 -17.02 11.06
CA THR A 29 15.75 -18.15 10.40
C THR A 29 14.88 -17.65 9.25
N PHE A 30 14.77 -18.43 8.17
CA PHE A 30 13.93 -18.10 7.02
C PHE A 30 12.46 -17.88 7.43
N LEU A 31 11.96 -18.64 8.42
CA LEU A 31 10.61 -18.47 8.98
C LEU A 31 10.44 -17.11 9.65
N THR A 32 11.40 -16.72 10.50
CA THR A 32 11.34 -15.45 11.23
C THR A 32 11.45 -14.27 10.27
N LEU A 33 12.29 -14.39 9.24
CA LEU A 33 12.45 -13.38 8.21
C LEU A 33 11.17 -13.22 7.37
N SER A 34 10.56 -14.35 6.97
CA SER A 34 9.27 -14.37 6.27
C SER A 34 8.17 -13.68 7.08
N ASN A 35 8.02 -14.02 8.35
CA ASN A 35 7.02 -13.41 9.23
C ASN A 35 7.22 -11.91 9.39
N ARG A 36 8.47 -11.45 9.54
CA ARG A 36 8.79 -10.01 9.67
C ARG A 36 8.48 -9.24 8.40
N PHE A 37 8.88 -9.76 7.24
CA PHE A 37 8.55 -9.15 5.95
C PHE A 37 7.04 -9.09 5.72
N PHE A 38 6.30 -10.15 6.09
CA PHE A 38 4.84 -10.19 5.97
C PHE A 38 4.15 -9.15 6.85
N LEU A 39 4.49 -9.13 8.14
CA LEU A 39 3.88 -8.22 9.12
C LEU A 39 4.17 -6.76 8.81
N ILE A 40 5.37 -6.45 8.31
CA ILE A 40 5.72 -5.09 7.91
C ILE A 40 5.12 -4.73 6.55
N GLY A 41 4.97 -5.68 5.62
CA GLY A 41 4.34 -5.46 4.31
C GLY A 41 2.83 -5.22 4.37
N LEU A 42 2.14 -5.84 5.34
CA LEU A 42 0.69 -5.72 5.55
C LEU A 42 0.14 -4.28 5.59
N PRO A 43 0.66 -3.36 6.42
CA PRO A 43 0.15 -1.98 6.45
C PRO A 43 0.33 -1.27 5.10
N PHE A 44 1.43 -1.49 4.38
CA PHE A 44 1.61 -0.93 3.03
C PHE A 44 0.61 -1.52 2.04
N LEU A 45 0.31 -2.82 2.14
CA LEU A 45 -0.67 -3.49 1.30
C LEU A 45 -2.08 -2.93 1.55
N ILE A 46 -2.48 -2.82 2.82
CA ILE A 46 -3.78 -2.27 3.21
C ILE A 46 -3.94 -0.85 2.66
N ILE A 47 -2.96 0.03 2.91
CA ILE A 47 -2.99 1.42 2.43
C ILE A 47 -2.99 1.48 0.90
N GLY A 48 -2.18 0.65 0.24
CA GLY A 48 -2.10 0.60 -1.22
C GLY A 48 -3.39 0.13 -1.87
N ILE A 49 -4.04 -0.90 -1.32
CA ILE A 49 -5.34 -1.39 -1.81
C ILE A 49 -6.43 -0.35 -1.54
N LEU A 50 -6.45 0.29 -0.38
CA LEU A 50 -7.41 1.36 -0.08
C LEU A 50 -7.27 2.51 -1.10
N PHE A 51 -6.05 3.00 -1.35
CA PHE A 51 -5.85 4.03 -2.37
C PHE A 51 -6.18 3.57 -3.78
N TRP A 52 -5.99 2.30 -4.08
CA TRP A 52 -6.38 1.74 -5.37
C TRP A 52 -7.90 1.71 -5.54
N ILE A 53 -8.65 1.33 -4.50
CA ILE A 53 -10.11 1.40 -4.44
C ILE A 53 -10.59 2.85 -4.50
N PHE A 54 -9.93 3.79 -3.81
CA PHE A 54 -10.25 5.22 -3.93
C PHE A 54 -10.02 5.74 -5.35
N SER A 55 -8.95 5.29 -6.01
CA SER A 55 -8.61 5.68 -7.38
C SER A 55 -9.51 5.05 -8.45
N SER A 56 -10.30 4.01 -8.13
CA SER A 56 -11.20 3.35 -9.10
C SER A 56 -12.47 4.13 -9.41
N GLY A 57 -12.72 5.23 -8.68
CA GLY A 57 -13.93 6.04 -8.84
C GLY A 57 -15.14 5.54 -8.04
N PHE A 58 -14.98 4.46 -7.24
CA PHE A 58 -16.01 3.98 -6.32
C PHE A 58 -16.51 5.12 -5.42
N PHE A 59 -15.59 5.82 -4.76
CA PHE A 59 -15.94 6.92 -3.85
C PHE A 59 -16.47 8.17 -4.55
N ASP A 60 -16.10 8.41 -5.82
CA ASP A 60 -16.71 9.49 -6.61
C ASP A 60 -18.19 9.19 -6.89
N HIS A 61 -18.55 7.93 -7.11
CA HIS A 61 -19.94 7.51 -7.30
C HIS A 61 -20.77 7.62 -6.01
N PHE A 62 -20.16 7.27 -4.86
CA PHE A 62 -20.76 7.53 -3.55
C PHE A 62 -20.93 9.03 -3.28
N GLN A 63 -19.91 9.83 -3.57
CA GLN A 63 -19.98 11.28 -3.43
C GLN A 63 -21.06 11.89 -4.34
N HIS A 64 -21.16 11.45 -5.59
CA HIS A 64 -22.19 11.91 -6.51
C HIS A 64 -23.59 11.55 -6.00
N SER A 65 -23.77 10.30 -5.53
CA SER A 65 -25.05 9.82 -5.00
C SER A 65 -25.46 10.57 -3.71
N MET A 66 -24.50 10.78 -2.80
CA MET A 66 -24.71 11.51 -1.55
C MET A 66 -24.95 13.00 -1.81
N HIS A 67 -24.23 13.61 -2.76
CA HIS A 67 -24.46 15.00 -3.16
C HIS A 67 -25.82 15.19 -3.83
N GLN A 68 -26.32 14.26 -4.64
CA GLN A 68 -27.69 14.31 -5.16
C GLN A 68 -28.75 14.21 -4.04
N ALA A 69 -28.52 13.38 -3.02
CA ALA A 69 -29.42 13.24 -1.89
C ALA A 69 -29.43 14.49 -0.98
N PHE A 70 -28.27 15.12 -0.73
CA PHE A 70 -28.12 16.30 0.12
C PHE A 70 -28.36 17.64 -0.61
N SER A 71 -28.11 17.73 -1.92
CA SER A 71 -28.30 18.97 -2.71
C SER A 71 -29.76 19.32 -2.97
N ARG A 72 -30.71 18.42 -2.69
CA ARG A 72 -32.13 18.80 -2.58
C ARG A 72 -32.37 19.87 -1.49
N LYS A 73 -31.45 20.05 -0.54
CA LYS A 73 -31.56 21.03 0.56
C LYS A 73 -30.61 22.23 0.48
N GLN A 74 -29.60 22.28 -0.39
CA GLN A 74 -28.63 23.38 -0.41
C GLN A 74 -28.26 23.84 -1.83
N LYS A 75 -28.61 25.08 -2.16
CA LYS A 75 -28.45 25.74 -3.49
C LYS A 75 -27.04 26.29 -3.80
N LYS A 76 -25.99 25.89 -3.08
CA LYS A 76 -24.62 26.42 -3.31
C LYS A 76 -23.72 25.37 -3.95
N LYS A 77 -23.31 25.63 -5.19
CA LYS A 77 -22.19 24.97 -5.88
C LYS A 77 -20.91 25.21 -5.05
N SER A 78 -20.50 24.21 -4.28
CA SER A 78 -19.14 24.14 -3.74
C SER A 78 -18.25 23.45 -4.77
N GLU A 79 -17.06 24.03 -5.02
CA GLU A 79 -16.04 23.42 -5.90
C GLU A 79 -15.75 21.98 -5.46
N PHE A 80 -16.12 21.03 -6.33
CA PHE A 80 -16.06 19.62 -6.02
C PHE A 80 -14.67 19.09 -6.38
N GLN A 81 -13.78 18.96 -5.41
CA GLN A 81 -12.58 18.14 -5.58
C GLN A 81 -12.97 16.66 -5.46
N ALA A 82 -12.87 15.93 -6.57
CA ALA A 82 -13.14 14.50 -6.61
C ALA A 82 -12.11 13.75 -5.74
N LEU A 83 -12.58 12.89 -4.83
CA LEU A 83 -11.68 12.08 -3.99
C LEU A 83 -10.79 11.16 -4.82
N SER A 84 -11.19 10.81 -6.04
CA SER A 84 -10.34 10.11 -7.01
C SER A 84 -9.03 10.85 -7.33
N GLN A 85 -8.98 12.18 -7.26
CA GLN A 85 -7.75 12.96 -7.47
C GLN A 85 -6.75 12.78 -6.32
N VAL A 86 -7.20 12.45 -5.10
CA VAL A 86 -6.32 12.21 -3.94
C VAL A 86 -5.62 10.84 -4.04
N GLY A 87 -6.32 9.84 -4.58
CA GLY A 87 -5.80 8.48 -4.80
C GLY A 87 -5.04 8.30 -6.12
N GLN A 88 -5.31 9.13 -7.13
CA GLN A 88 -4.73 9.00 -8.47
C GLN A 88 -3.20 9.07 -8.43
N GLY A 89 -2.58 7.95 -8.80
CA GLY A 89 -1.12 7.83 -8.88
C GLY A 89 -0.41 7.73 -7.53
N ARG A 90 -1.10 7.63 -6.38
CA ARG A 90 -0.43 7.36 -5.10
C ARG A 90 -0.51 5.89 -4.69
N TYR A 91 -1.53 5.15 -5.14
CA TYR A 91 -1.69 3.73 -4.79
C TYR A 91 -0.51 2.87 -5.24
N SER A 92 0.05 3.12 -6.44
CA SER A 92 1.17 2.33 -6.96
C SER A 92 2.44 2.45 -6.11
N PHE A 93 2.64 3.59 -5.45
CA PHE A 93 3.77 3.78 -4.53
C PHE A 93 3.71 2.77 -3.37
N TRP A 94 2.56 2.71 -2.70
CA TRP A 94 2.33 1.82 -1.56
C TRP A 94 2.30 0.35 -1.98
N LEU A 95 1.66 0.04 -3.11
CA LEU A 95 1.59 -1.33 -3.63
C LEU A 95 2.95 -1.89 -4.05
N ILE A 96 3.85 -1.07 -4.61
CA ILE A 96 5.20 -1.55 -4.99
C ILE A 96 5.99 -1.94 -3.74
N ILE A 97 5.96 -1.12 -2.69
CA ILE A 97 6.64 -1.42 -1.41
C ILE A 97 6.06 -2.69 -0.80
N ALA A 98 4.73 -2.81 -0.76
CA ALA A 98 4.04 -4.00 -0.29
C ALA A 98 4.42 -5.25 -1.10
N ALA A 99 4.42 -5.16 -2.43
CA ALA A 99 4.73 -6.28 -3.31
C ALA A 99 6.16 -6.81 -3.05
N ILE A 100 7.14 -5.92 -2.89
CA ILE A 100 8.53 -6.31 -2.59
C ILE A 100 8.62 -7.08 -1.26
N LEU A 101 7.99 -6.55 -0.21
CA LEU A 101 8.01 -7.18 1.12
C LEU A 101 7.24 -8.51 1.14
N ILE A 102 6.08 -8.58 0.51
CA ILE A 102 5.26 -9.80 0.46
C ILE A 102 5.91 -10.87 -0.41
N LEU A 103 6.48 -10.51 -1.57
CA LEU A 103 7.23 -11.47 -2.40
C LEU A 103 8.45 -12.02 -1.65
N ALA A 104 9.21 -11.17 -0.97
CA ALA A 104 10.33 -11.61 -0.14
C ALA A 104 9.87 -12.54 0.98
N SER A 105 8.73 -12.24 1.63
CA SER A 105 8.12 -13.12 2.62
C SER A 105 7.79 -14.50 2.05
N ILE A 106 7.13 -14.56 0.89
CA ILE A 106 6.74 -15.82 0.25
C ILE A 106 7.98 -16.62 -0.15
N ILE A 107 8.99 -15.98 -0.73
CA ILE A 107 10.26 -16.65 -1.09
C ILE A 107 10.92 -17.24 0.16
N CYS A 108 11.01 -16.49 1.26
CA CYS A 108 11.56 -17.01 2.51
C CYS A 108 10.71 -18.17 3.08
N ALA A 109 9.38 -18.11 2.96
CA ALA A 109 8.49 -19.19 3.41
C ALA A 109 8.65 -20.46 2.56
N LEU A 110 8.88 -20.33 1.26
CA LEU A 110 9.15 -21.47 0.38
C LEU A 110 10.51 -22.10 0.71
N LEU A 111 11.54 -21.29 0.96
CA LEU A 111 12.87 -21.76 1.36
C LEU A 111 12.88 -22.46 2.72
N THR A 112 11.90 -22.20 3.61
CA THR A 112 11.75 -22.98 4.84
C THR A 112 11.20 -24.39 4.62
N LEU A 113 10.47 -24.62 3.53
CA LEU A 113 9.80 -25.89 3.25
C LEU A 113 10.69 -26.86 2.46
N THR A 114 11.78 -26.36 1.86
CA THR A 114 12.83 -27.12 1.17
C THR A 114 13.93 -27.52 2.14
#